data_AF-A0A7X6PPA5-F1
#
_entry.id   AF-A0A7X6PPA5-F1
#
_cell.length_a   1.000
_cell.length_b   1.000
_cell.length_c   1.000
_cell.angle_alpha   90.00
_cell.angle_beta   90.00
_cell.angle_gamma   90.00
#
_symmetry.space_group_name_H-M   'P 1'
#
loop_
_entity.id
_entity.type
_entity.pdbx_description
1 polymer ?
#
loop_
_entity_poly.entity_id
_entity_poly.type
_entity_poly.pdbx_seq_one_letter_code
_entity_poly.pdbx_strand_id
1 'polypeptide(L)'
;MQKDWDENPRWEGIKRDYTAEQVEQLQGNVIEEHTLARRGAEILWEKVSKRDGSYINSLGALTGNMAVQQARAGLQAVYLSGWQVAGDANLSGHTYPDQSLYPANS
;
A
#
# COMPACT_ATOMS: atom_id res chain seq x y z
N MET A 1 -22.05 0.61 -3.65
CA MET A 1 -20.65 0.50 -4.16
C MET A 1 -20.53 0.51 -5.68
N GLN A 2 -21.41 -0.19 -6.40
CA GLN A 2 -21.38 -0.29 -7.88
C GLN A 2 -21.24 1.06 -8.61
N LYS A 3 -22.03 2.07 -8.22
CA LYS A 3 -21.95 3.42 -8.80
C LYS A 3 -20.54 4.04 -8.75
N ASP A 4 -19.81 3.86 -7.64
CA ASP A 4 -18.43 4.37 -7.55
C ASP A 4 -17.51 3.63 -8.51
N TRP A 5 -17.65 2.31 -8.65
CA TRP A 5 -16.86 1.52 -9.61
C TRP A 5 -17.09 1.94 -11.06
N ASP A 6 -18.33 2.31 -11.41
CA ASP A 6 -18.70 2.68 -12.77
C ASP A 6 -18.29 4.12 -13.13
N GLU A 7 -18.35 5.05 -12.16
CA GLU A 7 -18.19 6.49 -12.42
C GLU A 7 -16.81 7.05 -12.05
N ASN A 8 -16.09 6.40 -11.12
CA ASN A 8 -14.84 6.94 -10.60
C ASN A 8 -13.64 6.61 -11.52
N PRO A 9 -12.92 7.61 -12.05
CA PRO A 9 -11.74 7.38 -12.91
C PRO A 9 -10.66 6.52 -12.26
N ARG A 10 -10.63 6.43 -10.93
CA ARG A 10 -9.74 5.52 -10.17
C ARG A 10 -9.85 4.07 -10.62
N TRP A 11 -11.02 3.66 -11.12
CA TRP A 11 -11.34 2.29 -11.48
C TRP A 11 -11.40 2.06 -13.00
N GLU A 12 -11.05 3.05 -13.82
CA GLU A 12 -10.99 2.91 -15.28
C GLU A 12 -10.06 1.74 -15.66
N GLY A 13 -10.60 0.77 -16.41
CA GLY A 13 -9.85 -0.42 -16.84
C GLY A 13 -9.65 -1.51 -15.78
N ILE A 14 -10.18 -1.33 -14.55
CA ILE A 14 -10.07 -2.35 -13.49
C ILE A 14 -11.20 -3.37 -13.62
N LYS A 15 -10.83 -4.63 -13.90
CA LYS A 15 -11.75 -5.77 -13.91
C LYS A 15 -11.78 -6.45 -12.53
N ARG A 16 -12.99 -6.75 -12.06
CA ARG A 16 -13.25 -7.57 -10.87
C ARG A 16 -14.02 -8.82 -11.30
N ASP A 17 -13.66 -9.97 -10.76
CA ASP A 17 -14.34 -11.26 -10.97
C ASP A 17 -15.41 -11.55 -9.90
N TYR A 18 -15.72 -10.53 -9.09
CA TYR A 18 -16.77 -10.49 -8.09
C TYR A 18 -17.62 -9.22 -8.25
N THR A 19 -18.79 -9.23 -7.62
CA THR A 19 -19.80 -8.18 -7.66
C THR A 19 -19.71 -7.22 -6.48
N ALA A 20 -20.30 -6.03 -6.59
CA ALA A 20 -20.40 -5.08 -5.49
C ALA A 20 -21.16 -5.67 -4.30
N GLU A 21 -22.22 -6.44 -4.58
CA GLU A 21 -23.05 -7.11 -3.59
C GLU A 21 -22.27 -8.15 -2.79
N GLN A 22 -21.36 -8.89 -3.44
CA GLN A 22 -20.47 -9.83 -2.75
C GLN A 22 -19.50 -9.14 -1.80
N VAL A 23 -19.07 -7.90 -2.12
CA VAL A 23 -18.24 -7.11 -1.19
C VAL A 23 -19.07 -6.66 0.00
N GLU A 24 -20.27 -6.11 -0.23
CA GLU A 24 -21.18 -5.65 0.85
C GLU A 24 -21.55 -6.78 1.82
N GLN A 25 -21.71 -8.02 1.33
CA GLN A 25 -21.97 -9.20 2.16
C GLN A 25 -20.84 -9.53 3.15
N LEU A 26 -19.60 -9.16 2.85
CA LEU A 26 -18.42 -9.50 3.67
C LEU A 26 -18.00 -8.37 4.62
N GLN A 27 -18.58 -7.18 4.49
CA GLN A 27 -18.18 -6.00 5.27
C GLN A 27 -18.82 -5.91 6.67
N GLY A 28 -19.82 -6.75 6.95
CA GLY A 28 -20.58 -6.67 8.20
C GLY A 28 -21.44 -5.40 8.29
N ASN A 29 -21.84 -5.04 9.51
CA ASN A 29 -22.78 -3.92 9.75
C ASN A 29 -22.08 -2.61 10.18
N VAL A 30 -20.80 -2.68 10.52
CA VAL A 30 -19.99 -1.54 10.96
C VAL A 30 -18.66 -1.62 10.23
N ILE A 31 -18.34 -0.55 9.51
CA ILE A 31 -17.11 -0.46 8.72
C ILE A 31 -16.17 0.48 9.46
N GLU A 32 -15.01 -0.03 9.89
CA GLU A 32 -13.97 0.77 10.53
C GLU A 32 -13.31 1.70 9.51
N GLU A 33 -13.07 2.95 9.90
CA GLU A 33 -12.40 3.91 9.03
C GLU A 33 -10.87 3.71 9.10
N HIS A 34 -10.24 3.51 7.93
CA HIS A 34 -8.80 3.36 7.80
C HIS A 34 -8.14 4.65 7.27
N THR A 35 -8.16 5.71 8.08
CA THR A 35 -7.78 7.08 7.68
C THR A 35 -6.43 7.18 6.95
N LEU A 36 -5.38 6.53 7.47
CA LEU A 36 -4.05 6.59 6.86
C LEU A 36 -3.99 5.83 5.53
N ALA A 37 -4.68 4.68 5.44
CA ALA A 37 -4.73 3.88 4.22
C ALA A 37 -5.47 4.63 3.10
N ARG A 38 -6.64 5.21 3.39
CA ARG A 38 -7.40 6.01 2.43
C ARG A 38 -6.59 7.22 1.94
N ARG A 39 -6.10 8.05 2.88
CA ARG A 39 -5.33 9.26 2.53
C ARG A 39 -4.05 8.93 1.76
N GLY A 40 -3.33 7.88 2.15
CA GLY A 40 -2.12 7.44 1.46
C GLY A 40 -2.39 6.96 0.04
N ALA A 41 -3.44 6.16 -0.16
CA ALA A 41 -3.82 5.65 -1.47
C ALA A 41 -4.29 6.77 -2.42
N GLU A 42 -5.04 7.75 -1.92
CA GLU A 42 -5.46 8.94 -2.70
C GLU A 42 -4.25 9.75 -3.18
N ILE A 43 -3.33 10.10 -2.26
CA ILE A 43 -2.11 10.86 -2.58
C ILE A 43 -1.21 10.08 -3.56
N LEU A 44 -1.03 8.78 -3.32
CA LEU A 44 -0.19 7.95 -4.18
C LEU A 44 -0.78 7.88 -5.59
N TRP A 45 -2.08 7.58 -5.69
CA TRP A 45 -2.80 7.53 -6.98
C TRP A 45 -2.64 8.85 -7.74
N GLU A 46 -2.94 9.99 -7.10
CA GLU A 46 -2.82 11.31 -7.72
C GLU A 46 -1.42 11.56 -8.30
N LYS A 47 -0.37 11.15 -7.57
CA LYS A 47 1.01 11.36 -8.01
C LYS A 47 1.45 10.38 -9.10
N VAL A 48 1.04 9.10 -9.08
CA VAL A 48 1.46 8.10 -10.08
C VAL A 48 0.60 8.12 -11.34
N SER A 49 -0.63 8.60 -11.26
CA SER A 49 -1.55 8.66 -12.41
C SER A 49 -1.34 9.91 -13.27
N LYS A 50 -0.38 10.79 -12.93
CA LYS A 50 -0.08 11.98 -13.73
C LYS A 50 0.41 11.57 -15.10
N ARG A 51 -0.29 12.02 -16.14
CA ARG A 51 0.08 11.78 -17.55
C ARG A 51 0.98 12.91 -18.10
N ASP A 52 1.90 13.40 -17.27
CA ASP A 52 2.81 14.51 -17.59
C ASP A 52 4.29 14.09 -17.72
N GLY A 53 4.57 12.78 -17.63
CA GLY A 53 5.92 12.21 -17.69
C GLY A 53 6.69 12.29 -16.36
N SER A 54 6.08 12.79 -15.29
CA SER A 54 6.65 12.72 -13.95
C SER A 54 6.62 11.29 -13.38
N TYR A 55 7.51 11.02 -12.43
CA TYR A 55 7.56 9.75 -11.71
C TYR A 55 7.78 10.00 -10.22
N ILE A 56 7.47 8.98 -9.41
CA ILE A 56 7.83 8.94 -7.99
C ILE A 56 8.88 7.87 -7.81
N ASN A 57 10.01 8.24 -7.21
CA ASN A 57 10.98 7.29 -6.68
C ASN A 57 10.79 7.09 -5.18
N SER A 58 11.33 5.99 -4.67
CA SER A 58 11.34 5.64 -3.26
C SER A 58 12.59 4.85 -2.92
N LEU A 59 12.86 4.72 -1.62
CA LEU A 59 13.93 3.88 -1.08
C LEU A 59 13.33 2.90 -0.07
N GLY A 60 13.96 1.73 0.07
CA GLY A 60 13.60 0.75 1.08
C GLY A 60 13.80 1.30 2.50
N ALA A 61 12.79 1.17 3.36
CA ALA A 61 12.88 1.49 4.79
C ALA A 61 12.51 0.25 5.62
N LEU A 62 13.39 -0.16 6.52
CA LEU A 62 13.15 -1.25 7.49
C LEU A 62 12.94 -0.75 8.93
N THR A 63 13.02 0.57 9.14
CA THR A 63 12.69 1.20 10.42
C THR A 63 11.94 2.51 10.21
N GLY A 64 11.18 2.96 11.22
CA GLY A 64 10.49 4.24 11.18
C GLY A 64 11.43 5.44 11.02
N ASN A 65 12.63 5.40 11.63
CA ASN A 65 13.61 6.48 11.51
C ASN A 65 14.14 6.63 10.08
N MET A 66 14.32 5.52 9.35
CA MET A 66 14.68 5.58 7.92
C MET A 66 13.60 6.31 7.12
N ALA A 67 12.33 5.94 7.30
CA ALA A 67 11.20 6.58 6.62
C ALA A 67 11.09 8.08 6.95
N VAL A 68 11.31 8.47 8.22
CA VAL A 68 11.33 9.88 8.64
C VAL A 68 12.44 10.66 7.92
N GLN A 69 13.65 10.09 7.80
CA GLN A 69 14.74 10.77 7.09
C GLN A 69 14.50 10.84 5.58
N GLN A 70 13.91 9.81 4.97
CA GLN A 70 13.51 9.84 3.56
C GLN A 70 12.51 10.98 3.29
N ALA A 71 11.50 11.14 4.15
CA ALA A 71 10.55 12.25 4.06
C ALA A 71 11.23 13.62 4.25
N ARG A 72 12.12 13.75 5.24
CA ARG A 72 12.92 14.97 5.46
C ARG A 72 13.83 15.30 4.26
N ALA A 73 14.35 14.29 3.59
CA ALA A 73 15.16 14.43 2.38
C ALA A 73 14.32 14.76 1.12
N GLY A 74 12.99 14.85 1.24
CA GLY A 74 12.10 15.25 0.15
C GLY A 74 11.53 14.10 -0.67
N LEU A 75 11.79 12.84 -0.33
CA LEU A 75 11.14 11.71 -1.01
C LEU A 75 9.64 11.72 -0.75
N GLN A 76 8.88 11.34 -1.77
CA GLN A 76 7.42 11.46 -1.80
C GLN A 76 6.70 10.14 -1.50
N ALA A 77 7.44 9.03 -1.38
CA ALA A 77 6.93 7.71 -1.07
C ALA A 77 7.98 6.89 -0.30
N VAL A 78 7.50 5.91 0.47
CA VAL A 78 8.32 4.95 1.21
C VAL A 78 8.08 3.57 0.61
N TYR A 79 9.15 2.83 0.33
CA TYR A 79 9.06 1.43 -0.10
C TYR A 79 9.37 0.52 1.09
N LEU A 80 8.52 -0.47 1.33
CA LEU A 80 8.70 -1.45 2.40
C LEU A 80 9.08 -2.79 1.77
N SER A 81 10.35 -3.15 1.88
CA SER A 81 10.92 -4.32 1.22
C SER A 81 10.75 -5.58 2.06
N GLY A 82 10.05 -6.59 1.53
CA GLY A 82 9.96 -7.92 2.16
C GLY A 82 11.32 -8.60 2.36
N TRP A 83 12.28 -8.35 1.47
CA TRP A 83 13.67 -8.82 1.61
C TRP A 83 14.37 -8.18 2.82
N GLN A 84 14.19 -6.87 3.04
CA GLN A 84 14.77 -6.20 4.21
C GLN A 84 14.11 -6.67 5.52
N VAL A 85 12.79 -6.91 5.50
CA VAL A 85 12.06 -7.50 6.62
C VAL A 85 12.62 -8.90 6.94
N ALA A 86 12.78 -9.76 5.94
CA ALA A 86 13.38 -11.08 6.10
C ALA A 86 14.78 -11.02 6.72
N GLY A 87 15.62 -10.09 6.27
CA GLY A 87 17.00 -9.97 6.72
C GLY A 87 17.13 -9.45 8.16
N ASP A 88 16.33 -8.45 8.56
CA ASP A 88 16.69 -7.63 9.73
C ASP A 88 15.51 -6.94 10.47
N ALA A 89 14.25 -7.20 10.12
CA ALA A 89 13.12 -6.50 10.75
C ALA A 89 11.82 -7.32 10.88
N ASN A 90 11.92 -8.65 10.96
CA ASN A 90 10.77 -9.54 11.08
C ASN A 90 10.45 -9.96 12.52
N LEU A 91 9.23 -10.48 12.72
CA LEU A 91 8.72 -10.87 14.03
C LEU A 91 9.30 -12.16 14.60
N SER A 92 10.02 -12.98 13.82
CA SER A 92 10.73 -14.14 14.39
C SER A 92 12.09 -13.76 14.98
N GLY A 93 12.58 -12.53 14.75
CA GLY A 93 13.86 -12.06 15.27
C GLY A 93 15.08 -12.79 14.69
N HIS A 94 14.93 -13.43 13.52
CA HIS A 94 16.00 -14.15 12.84
C HIS A 94 16.34 -13.50 11.51
N THR A 95 17.58 -13.63 11.08
CA THR A 95 18.00 -13.25 9.72
C THR A 95 17.66 -14.36 8.74
N TYR A 96 16.84 -14.03 7.74
CA TYR A 96 16.44 -14.94 6.68
C TYR A 96 16.84 -14.43 5.28
N PRO A 97 17.02 -15.35 4.31
CA PRO A 97 16.94 -15.00 2.90
C PRO A 97 15.48 -14.71 2.48
N ASP A 98 15.31 -14.11 1.31
CA ASP A 98 13.99 -13.83 0.71
C ASP A 98 13.34 -15.09 0.12
N GLN A 99 12.84 -15.93 1.02
CA GLN A 99 12.13 -17.18 0.72
C GLN A 99 10.84 -17.32 1.56
N SER A 100 10.24 -16.18 1.93
CA SER A 100 8.97 -16.13 2.69
C SER A 100 8.97 -16.95 3.99
N LEU A 101 10.09 -16.94 4.71
CA LEU A 101 10.29 -17.74 5.94
C LEU A 101 9.77 -17.07 7.22
N TYR A 102 9.61 -15.75 7.20
CA TYR A 102 9.18 -14.97 8.37
C TYR A 102 7.65 -15.03 8.59
N PRO A 103 7.15 -14.75 9.80
CA PRO A 103 5.72 -14.70 10.08
C PRO A 103 4.98 -13.74 9.15
N ALA A 104 3.84 -14.15 8.59
CA ALA A 104 3.11 -13.40 7.54
C ALA A 104 2.61 -12.00 7.96
N ASN A 105 2.65 -11.67 9.25
CA ASN A 105 2.31 -10.36 9.80
C ASN A 105 3.54 -9.51 10.18
N SER A 106 4.73 -9.85 9.67
CA SER A 106 5.96 -9.07 9.81
C SER A 106 5.99 -7.85 8.89
#